data_AF-A0A1S1CSU6-F1
#
_entry.id   AF-A0A1S1CSU6-F1
#
_cell.length_a   1.000
_cell.length_b   1.000
_cell.length_c   1.000
_cell.angle_alpha   90.00
_cell.angle_beta   90.00
_cell.angle_gamma   90.00
#
_symmetry.space_group_name_H-M   'P 1'
#
loop_
_entity.id
_entity.type
_entity.pdbx_description
1 polymer ?
#
loop_
_entity_poly.entity_id
_entity_poly.type
_entity_poly.pdbx_seq_one_letter_code
_entity_poly.pdbx_strand_id
1 'polypeptide(L)' 'MGIDRNANFRQADELLARELGKTRREIVKFRKENKLTWHELNDMTSMQLVPSIINSKFGHLGGVSEVKKLLELLQ' A
#
# COMPACT_ATOMS: atom_id res chain seq x y z
N MET A 1 10.80 1.54 -1.44
CA MET A 1 9.80 0.46 -1.40
C MET A 1 10.17 -0.59 -2.44
N GLY A 2 9.85 -1.88 -2.25
CA GLY A 2 10.21 -2.95 -3.20
C GLY A 2 9.10 -3.29 -4.19
N ILE A 3 9.28 -4.30 -5.02
CA ILE A 3 8.21 -4.84 -5.89
C ILE A 3 7.28 -5.84 -5.18
N ASP A 4 7.68 -6.32 -3.99
CA ASP A 4 6.86 -7.23 -3.18
C ASP A 4 5.85 -6.43 -2.34
N ARG A 5 4.61 -6.41 -2.83
CA ARG A 5 3.46 -5.80 -2.15
C ARG A 5 3.31 -6.26 -0.70
N ASN A 6 3.49 -7.55 -0.41
CA ASN A 6 3.28 -8.06 0.95
C ASN A 6 4.37 -7.57 1.90
N ALA A 7 5.61 -7.47 1.42
CA ALA A 7 6.71 -6.87 2.17
C ALA A 7 6.46 -5.37 2.42
N ASN A 8 5.94 -4.64 1.43
CA ASN A 8 5.61 -3.22 1.57
C ASN A 8 4.47 -3.01 2.57
N PHE A 9 3.40 -3.82 2.49
CA PHE A 9 2.27 -3.76 3.41
C PHE A 9 2.70 -4.04 4.85
N ARG A 10 3.60 -5.00 5.05
CA ARG A 10 4.16 -5.29 6.37
C ARG A 10 4.91 -4.10 6.94
N GLN A 11 5.76 -3.45 6.14
CA GLN A 11 6.52 -2.27 6.57
C GLN A 11 5.57 -1.11 6.93
N ALA A 12 4.55 -0.85 6.11
CA ALA A 12 3.55 0.18 6.39
C ALA A 12 2.78 -0.10 7.69
N ASP A 13 2.39 -1.35 7.93
CA ASP A 13 1.75 -1.74 9.20
C ASP A 13 2.68 -1.51 10.41
N GLU A 14 3.98 -1.78 10.27
CA GLU A 14 4.96 -1.58 11.33
C GLU A 14 5.25 -0.10 11.62
N LEU A 15 5.29 0.74 10.58
CA LEU A 15 5.47 2.18 10.73
C LEU A 15 4.27 2.83 11.42
N LEU A 16 3.06 2.55 10.94
CA LEU A 16 1.84 3.08 11.56
C LEU A 16 1.67 2.57 13.00
N ALA A 17 2.05 1.31 13.27
CA ALA A 17 2.05 0.76 14.61
C ALA A 17 2.97 1.55 15.56
N ARG A 18 4.18 1.91 15.11
CA ARG A 18 5.12 2.71 15.90
C ARG A 18 4.58 4.11 16.18
N GLU A 19 4.02 4.78 15.17
CA GLU A 19 3.47 6.14 15.32
C GLU A 19 2.29 6.19 16.30
N LEU A 20 1.45 5.15 16.31
CA LEU A 20 0.26 5.08 17.16
C LEU A 20 0.50 4.40 18.51
N GLY A 21 1.72 3.93 18.80
CA GLY A 21 2.01 3.14 20.00
C GLY A 21 1.20 1.83 20.07
N LYS A 22 1.00 1.18 18.92
CA LYS A 22 0.23 -0.05 18.74
C LYS A 22 1.12 -1.20 18.28
N THR A 23 0.56 -2.41 18.29
CA THR A 23 1.18 -3.57 17.66
C THR A 23 0.80 -3.65 16.18
N ARG A 24 1.68 -4.22 15.35
CA ARG A 24 1.38 -4.55 13.94
C ARG A 24 0.09 -5.37 13.80
N ARG A 25 -0.19 -6.27 14.75
CA ARG A 25 -1.40 -7.11 14.74
C ARG A 25 -2.67 -6.28 14.92
N GLU A 26 -2.65 -5.26 15.78
CA GLU A 26 -3.77 -4.32 15.95
C GLU A 26 -4.00 -3.52 14.67
N ILE A 27 -2.94 -3.04 14.00
CA ILE A 27 -3.07 -2.32 12.73
C ILE A 27 -3.68 -3.22 11.64
N VAL A 28 -3.18 -4.46 11.49
CA VAL A 28 -3.76 -5.43 10.54
C VAL A 28 -5.24 -5.69 10.82
N LYS A 29 -5.61 -5.84 12.10
CA LYS A 29 -6.99 -6.05 12.53
C LYS A 29 -7.86 -4.84 12.17
N PHE A 30 -7.42 -3.64 12.55
CA PHE A 30 -8.08 -2.37 12.25
C PHE A 30 -8.34 -2.22 10.74
N ARG A 31 -7.33 -2.46 9.90
CA ARG A 31 -7.49 -2.37 8.44
C ARG A 31 -8.53 -3.35 7.90
N LYS A 32 -8.51 -4.60 8.37
CA LYS A 32 -9.47 -5.64 7.94
C LYS A 32 -10.90 -5.29 8.35
N GLU A 33 -11.09 -4.86 9.59
CA GLU A 33 -12.41 -4.48 10.14
C GLU A 33 -12.99 -3.26 9.43
N ASN A 34 -12.15 -2.28 9.09
CA ASN A 34 -12.55 -1.04 8.42
C ASN A 34 -12.47 -1.12 6.88
N LYS A 35 -12.19 -2.31 6.32
CA LYS A 35 -12.07 -2.54 4.87
C LYS A 35 -11.11 -1.55 4.19
N LEU A 36 -9.92 -1.41 4.77
CA LEU A 36 -8.84 -0.54 4.28
C LEU A 36 -7.71 -1.36 3.65
N THR A 37 -7.06 -0.78 2.64
CA THR A 37 -5.86 -1.30 1.99
C THR A 37 -4.79 -0.23 1.91
N TRP A 38 -3.53 -0.65 1.92
CA TRP A 38 -2.46 0.25 1.52
C TRP A 38 -2.47 0.41 0.00
N HIS A 39 -2.33 1.65 -0.45
CA HIS A 39 -2.14 2.04 -1.84
C HIS A 39 -0.72 2.59 -1.98
N GLU A 40 0.09 1.94 -2.82
CA GLU A 40 1.47 2.35 -3.13
C GLU A 40 1.40 3.52 -4.12
N LEU A 41 2.08 4.64 -3.84
CA LEU A 41 2.07 5.81 -4.72
C LEU A 41 3.17 5.73 -5.81
N ASN A 42 3.04 6.59 -6.82
CA ASN A 42 3.91 6.61 -8.01
C ASN A 42 5.36 6.99 -7.69
N ASP A 43 5.60 7.62 -6.54
CA ASP A 43 6.93 7.99 -6.06
C ASP A 43 7.77 6.79 -5.57
N MET A 44 7.19 5.58 -5.54
CA MET A 44 7.81 4.33 -5.07
C MET A 44 8.36 4.41 -3.63
N THR A 45 7.93 5.39 -2.85
CA THR A 45 8.44 5.66 -1.51
C THR A 45 7.32 5.80 -0.49
N SER A 46 6.16 6.30 -0.88
CA SER A 46 5.03 6.55 0.02
C SER A 46 3.85 5.60 -0.22
N MET A 47 3.07 5.39 0.84
CA MET A 47 1.84 4.60 0.82
C MET A 47 0.73 5.36 1.54
N GLN A 48 -0.50 5.19 1.06
CA GLN A 48 -1.69 5.75 1.69
C GLN A 48 -2.62 4.64 2.14
N LEU A 49 -3.19 4.79 3.34
CA LEU A 49 -4.23 3.90 3.81
C LEU A 49 -5.58 4.38 3.27
N VAL A 50 -6.18 3.61 2.37
CA VAL A 50 -7.41 4.01 1.66
C VAL A 50 -8.50 2.94 1.78
N PRO A 51 -9.79 3.30 1.64
CA PRO A 51 -10.86 2.32 1.52
C PRO A 51 -10.65 1.36 0.34
N SER A 52 -10.78 0.06 0.58
CA SER A 52 -10.59 -0.98 -0.45
C SER A 52 -11.53 -0.81 -1.63
N ILE A 53 -12.76 -0.32 -1.39
CA ILE A 53 -13.75 -0.05 -2.44
C ILE A 53 -13.30 1.06 -3.42
N ILE A 54 -12.60 2.07 -2.91
CA ILE A 54 -12.05 3.15 -3.72
C ILE A 54 -10.89 2.58 -4.54
N ASN A 55 -9.94 1.90 -3.88
CA ASN A 55 -8.79 1.30 -4.55
C ASN A 55 -9.20 0.30 -5.64
N SER A 56 -10.24 -0.53 -5.41
CA SER A 56 -10.72 -1.48 -6.42
C SER A 56 -11.37 -0.81 -7.64
N LYS A 57 -11.95 0.38 -7.48
CA LYS A 57 -12.62 1.09 -8.58
C LYS A 57 -11.64 1.59 -9.64
N PHE A 58 -10.42 1.93 -9.25
CA PHE A 58 -9.37 2.43 -10.16
C PHE A 58 -8.46 1.31 -10.72
N GLY A 59 -8.54 0.10 -10.17
CA GLY A 59 -7.83 -1.07 -10.70
C GLY A 59 -6.30 -0.91 -10.68
N HIS A 60 -5.66 -1.01 -11.85
CA HIS A 60 -4.21 -0.84 -12.04
C HIS A 60 -3.83 0.57 -12.55
N LEU A 61 -4.73 1.54 -12.42
CA LEU A 61 -4.42 2.95 -12.67
C LEU A 61 -3.85 3.55 -11.40
N GLY A 62 -2.72 4.24 -11.51
CA GLY A 62 -1.91 4.71 -10.38
C GLY A 62 -0.95 3.66 -9.79
N GLY A 63 -0.16 4.15 -8.83
CA GLY A 63 0.84 3.44 -8.05
C GLY A 63 2.06 2.93 -8.83
N VAL A 64 2.77 2.00 -8.19
CA VAL A 64 3.97 1.34 -8.74
C VAL A 64 3.67 0.59 -10.05
N SER A 65 2.42 0.20 -10.30
CA SER A 65 2.01 -0.44 -11.56
C SER A 65 2.19 0.44 -12.78
N GLU A 66 2.04 1.76 -12.67
CA GLU A 66 2.26 2.67 -13.81
C GLU A 66 3.75 2.81 -14.13
N VAL A 67 4.59 2.91 -13.10
CA VAL A 67 6.05 2.94 -13.26
C VAL A 67 6.54 1.65 -13.92
N LYS A 68 6.01 0.49 -13.51
CA LYS A 68 6.35 -0.80 -14.11
C LYS A 68 6.00 -0.85 -15.61
N LYS A 69 4.82 -0.37 -16.01
CA LYS A 69 4.42 -0.28 -17.42
C LYS A 69 5.31 0.66 -18.23
N LEU A 70 5.69 1.81 -17.67
CA LEU A 70 6.63 2.75 -18.30
C LEU A 70 8.01 2.12 -18.52
N LEU A 71 8.52 1.36 -17.55
CA LEU A 71 9.80 0.66 -17.68
C LEU A 71 9.75 -0.46 -18.73
N GLU A 72 8.65 -1.19 -18.82
CA GLU A 72 8.44 -2.23 -19.85
C GLU A 72 8.37 -1.64 -21.27
N LEU A 73 7.88 -0.41 -21.44
CA LEU A 73 7.80 0.27 -22.74
C LEU A 73 9.12 0.92 -23.19
N LEU A 74 10.09 1.06 -22.28
CA LEU A 74 11.40 1.66 -22.53
C LEU A 74 12.51 0.60 -22.76
N GLN A 75 12.15 -0.68 -22.76
CA GLN A 75 13.01 -1.82 -23.10
C GLN A 75 12.70 -2.32 -24.52
#